data_AF-A0A1G2YNE8-F1
#
_entry.id   AF-A0A1G2YNE8-F1
#
_cell.length_a   1.000
_cell.length_b   1.000
_cell.length_c   1.000
_cell.angle_alpha   90.00
_cell.angle_beta   90.00
_cell.angle_gamma   90.00
#
_symmetry.space_group_name_H-M   'P 1'
#
loop_
_entity.id
_entity.type
_entity.pdbx_description
1 polymer ?
#
loop_
_entity_poly.entity_id
_entity_poly.type
_entity_poly.pdbx_seq_one_letter_code
_entity_poly.pdbx_strand_id
1 'polypeptide(L)'
;MKSRKGFTLVELLIVVLILGALAAIAIPRIIGGATSAKKNACLTNIDLINSQIELYYANSDAWPSALSDVTGSTDYFPDGPPACPFGTAYTMDSTTHRVKASEHNH
;
A
#
# COMPACT_ATOMS: atom_id res chain seq x y z
N MET A 1 29.12 52.57 10.76
CA MET A 1 28.97 51.49 9.76
C MET A 1 28.71 50.19 10.51
N LYS A 2 27.62 49.47 10.18
CA LYS A 2 27.13 48.31 10.92
C LYS A 2 28.01 47.10 10.61
N SER A 3 28.71 46.56 11.61
CA SER A 3 29.60 45.40 11.44
C SER A 3 28.75 44.18 11.05
N ARG A 4 28.98 43.64 9.84
CA ARG A 4 28.35 42.40 9.37
C ARG A 4 29.16 41.24 9.96
N LYS A 5 28.64 40.59 11.00
CA LYS A 5 29.16 39.29 11.45
C LYS A 5 28.82 38.26 10.37
N GLY A 6 29.85 37.72 9.70
CA GLY A 6 29.70 36.59 8.78
C GLY A 6 29.57 35.28 9.55
N PHE A 7 28.84 34.32 8.98
CA PHE A 7 28.79 32.94 9.47
C PHE A 7 30.19 32.32 9.47
N THR A 8 30.53 31.54 10.50
CA THR A 8 31.79 30.80 10.52
C THR A 8 31.65 29.47 9.76
N LEU A 9 32.73 29.00 9.13
CA LEU A 9 32.72 27.70 8.44
C LEU A 9 32.41 26.54 9.40
N VAL A 10 32.86 26.65 10.66
CA VAL A 10 32.64 25.64 11.71
C VAL A 10 31.15 25.53 12.05
N GLU A 11 30.45 26.66 12.09
CA GLU A 11 29.03 26.72 12.41
C GLU A 11 28.17 26.05 11.33
N LEU A 12 28.55 26.23 10.06
CA LEU A 12 27.91 25.52 8.95
C LEU A 12 28.26 24.01 8.95
N LEU A 13 29.50 23.66 9.33
CA LEU A 13 29.97 22.27 9.41
C LEU A 13 29.20 21.46 10.45
N ILE A 14 28.98 22.01 11.65
CA ILE A 14 28.22 21.34 12.71
C ILE A 14 26.76 21.13 12.28
N VAL A 15 26.17 22.10 11.59
CA VAL A 15 24.78 21.99 11.10
C VAL A 15 24.63 20.84 10.11
N VAL A 16 25.51 20.74 9.09
CA VAL A 16 25.40 19.65 8.11
C VAL A 16 25.70 18.28 8.73
N LEU A 17 26.56 18.22 9.76
CA LEU A 17 26.83 17.00 10.52
C LEU A 17 25.58 16.52 11.27
N ILE A 18 24.89 17.42 11.98
CA ILE A 18 23.64 17.11 12.68
C ILE A 18 22.54 16.71 11.70
N LEU A 19 22.38 17.46 10.59
CA LEU A 19 21.40 17.12 9.55
C LEU A 19 21.68 15.76 8.91
N GLY A 20 22.94 15.41 8.66
CA GLY A 20 23.35 14.10 8.16
C GLY A 20 23.01 12.96 9.13
N ALA A 21 23.27 13.14 10.43
CA ALA A 21 22.93 12.15 11.45
C ALA A 21 21.41 11.93 11.55
N LEU A 22 20.61 13.00 11.53
CA LEU A 22 19.15 12.90 11.56
C LEU A 22 18.60 12.21 10.29
N ALA A 23 19.13 12.54 9.12
CA ALA A 23 18.72 11.94 7.85
C ALA A 23 18.99 10.43 7.82
N ALA A 24 20.15 9.99 8.34
CA ALA A 24 20.52 8.57 8.40
C ALA A 24 19.52 7.73 9.21
N ILE A 25 18.92 8.29 10.27
CA ILE A 25 17.91 7.60 11.10
C ILE A 25 16.50 7.71 10.47
N ALA A 26 16.17 8.88 9.92
CA ALA A 26 14.82 9.16 9.43
C ALA A 26 14.47 8.40 8.14
N ILE A 27 15.40 8.33 7.18
CA ILE A 27 15.18 7.71 5.85
C ILE A 27 14.74 6.23 5.95
N PRO A 28 15.47 5.32 6.62
CA PRO A 28 15.09 3.91 6.67
C PRO A 28 13.73 3.70 7.36
N ARG A 29 13.41 4.52 8.37
CA ARG A 29 12.13 4.45 9.10
C ARG A 29 10.94 4.79 8.21
N ILE A 30 11.06 5.82 7.37
CA ILE A 30 9.98 6.26 6.47
C ILE A 30 9.68 5.20 5.42
N ILE A 31 10.72 4.60 4.82
CA ILE A 31 10.58 3.56 3.79
C ILE A 31 9.92 2.31 4.38
N GLY A 32 10.37 1.85 5.55
CA GLY A 32 9.77 0.69 6.22
C GLY A 32 8.30 0.90 6.57
N GLY A 33 7.96 2.07 7.13
CA GLY A 33 6.57 2.41 7.47
C GLY A 33 5.64 2.47 6.25
N ALA A 34 6.10 3.05 5.15
CA ALA A 34 5.33 3.10 3.90
C ALA A 34 5.07 1.70 3.34
N THR A 35 6.06 0.81 3.35
CA THR A 35 5.90 -0.59 2.91
C THR A 35 4.92 -1.36 3.79
N SER A 36 5.00 -1.22 5.12
CA SER A 36 4.05 -1.85 6.02
C SER A 36 2.62 -1.35 5.82
N ALA A 37 2.44 -0.04 5.61
CA ALA A 37 1.13 0.53 5.31
C ALA A 37 0.53 -0.03 4.01
N LYS A 38 1.35 -0.15 2.95
CA LYS A 38 0.93 -0.79 1.69
C LYS A 38 0.56 -2.25 1.87
N LYS A 39 1.32 -3.01 2.67
CA LYS A 39 1.01 -4.42 2.98
C LYS A 39 -0.34 -4.54 3.71
N ASN A 40 -0.57 -3.72 4.73
CA ASN A 40 -1.83 -3.72 5.46
C ASN A 40 -3.02 -3.34 4.57
N ALA A 41 -2.87 -2.31 3.74
CA ALA A 41 -3.89 -1.94 2.76
C ALA A 41 -4.19 -3.09 1.77
N CYS A 42 -3.15 -3.80 1.31
CA CYS A 42 -3.34 -4.97 0.44
C CYS A 42 -4.16 -6.07 1.13
N LEU A 43 -3.85 -6.39 2.40
CA LEU A 43 -4.62 -7.37 3.19
C LEU A 43 -6.08 -6.94 3.36
N THR A 44 -6.33 -5.68 3.74
CA THR A 44 -7.70 -5.16 3.87
C THR A 44 -8.47 -5.21 2.55
N ASN A 45 -7.84 -4.89 1.43
CA ASN A 45 -8.46 -4.98 0.11
C ASN A 45 -8.82 -6.42 -0.25
N ILE A 46 -7.96 -7.40 0.08
CA ILE A 46 -8.23 -8.83 -0.14
C ILE A 46 -9.45 -9.27 0.65
N ASP A 47 -9.54 -8.89 1.92
CA ASP A 47 -10.68 -9.21 2.77
C ASP A 47 -11.98 -8.58 2.24
N LEU A 48 -11.91 -7.34 1.74
CA LEU A 48 -13.04 -6.67 1.10
C LEU A 48 -13.51 -7.42 -0.14
N ILE A 49 -12.58 -7.80 -1.04
CA ILE A 49 -12.91 -8.55 -2.25
C ILE A 49 -13.48 -9.93 -1.91
N ASN A 50 -12.89 -10.64 -0.96
CA ASN A 50 -13.40 -11.93 -0.49
C ASN A 50 -14.81 -11.80 0.11
N SER A 51 -15.10 -10.70 0.81
CA SER A 51 -16.45 -10.45 1.33
C SER A 51 -17.46 -10.24 0.20
N GLN A 52 -17.07 -9.55 -0.89
CA GLN A 52 -17.91 -9.39 -2.07
C GLN A 52 -18.12 -10.71 -2.84
N ILE A 53 -17.11 -11.59 -2.87
CA ILE A 53 -17.25 -12.94 -3.45
C ILE A 53 -18.27 -13.78 -2.67
N GLU A 54 -18.29 -13.69 -1.34
CA GLU A 54 -19.32 -14.36 -0.53
C GLU A 54 -20.71 -13.79 -0.78
N LEU A 55 -20.83 -12.47 -0.95
CA LEU A 55 -22.10 -11.84 -1.35
C LEU A 55 -22.55 -12.30 -2.73
N TYR A 56 -21.62 -12.47 -3.68
CA TYR A 56 -21.92 -13.03 -4.99
C TYR A 56 -22.51 -14.43 -4.89
N TYR A 57 -21.88 -15.29 -4.07
CA TYR A 57 -22.37 -16.64 -3.80
C TYR A 57 -23.78 -16.61 -3.18
N ALA A 58 -24.01 -15.74 -2.21
CA ALA A 58 -25.31 -15.59 -1.56
C ALA A 58 -26.43 -15.12 -2.50
N ASN A 59 -26.10 -14.35 -3.54
CA ASN A 59 -27.08 -13.83 -4.50
C ASN A 59 -27.30 -14.74 -5.71
N SER A 60 -26.25 -15.46 -6.13
CA SER A 60 -26.25 -16.23 -7.38
C SER A 60 -26.33 -17.74 -7.17
N ASP A 61 -26.30 -18.21 -5.91
CA ASP A 61 -26.18 -19.61 -5.50
C ASP A 61 -25.00 -20.35 -6.17
N ALA A 62 -24.00 -19.60 -6.66
CA ALA A 62 -22.85 -20.11 -7.41
C ALA A 62 -21.62 -19.25 -7.15
N TRP A 63 -20.45 -19.89 -7.10
CA TRP A 63 -19.18 -19.16 -6.96
C TRP A 63 -18.84 -18.44 -8.28
N PRO A 64 -18.17 -17.28 -8.21
CA PRO A 64 -17.69 -16.60 -9.41
C PRO A 64 -16.66 -17.48 -10.14
N SER A 65 -16.77 -17.51 -11.47
CA SER A 65 -15.88 -18.29 -12.35
C SER A 65 -14.56 -17.55 -12.61
N ALA A 66 -14.62 -16.23 -12.59
CA ALA A 66 -13.48 -15.34 -12.68
C ALA A 66 -13.65 -14.18 -11.68
N LEU A 67 -12.53 -13.60 -11.27
CA LEU A 67 -12.56 -12.43 -10.37
C LEU A 67 -13.32 -11.24 -10.97
N SER A 68 -13.30 -11.11 -12.31
CA SER A 68 -14.05 -10.09 -13.05
C SER A 68 -15.57 -10.18 -12.86
N ASP A 69 -16.11 -11.35 -12.54
CA ASP A 69 -17.56 -11.53 -12.32
C ASP A 69 -18.04 -10.73 -11.10
N VAL A 70 -17.14 -10.50 -10.14
CA VAL A 70 -17.38 -9.69 -8.95
C VAL A 70 -16.83 -8.28 -9.14
N THR A 71 -15.57 -8.14 -9.56
CA THR A 71 -14.90 -6.84 -9.63
C THR A 71 -15.34 -5.96 -10.79
N GLY A 72 -15.94 -6.54 -11.83
CA GLY A 72 -16.50 -5.81 -12.97
C GLY A 72 -17.96 -5.40 -12.79
N SER A 73 -18.63 -5.86 -11.73
CA SER A 73 -20.03 -5.54 -11.46
C SER A 73 -20.16 -4.39 -10.46
N THR A 74 -21.02 -3.43 -10.80
CA THR A 74 -21.39 -2.31 -9.93
C THR A 74 -22.23 -2.74 -8.74
N ASP A 75 -22.79 -3.96 -8.76
CA ASP A 75 -23.59 -4.48 -7.64
C ASP A 75 -22.73 -4.83 -6.42
N TYR A 76 -21.46 -5.18 -6.66
CA TYR A 76 -20.49 -5.54 -5.62
C TYR A 76 -19.45 -4.43 -5.40
N PHE A 77 -19.11 -3.69 -6.45
CA PHE A 77 -18.15 -2.58 -6.41
C PHE A 77 -18.69 -1.36 -7.18
N PRO A 78 -19.60 -0.57 -6.60
CA PRO A 78 -20.20 0.57 -7.27
C PRO A 78 -19.18 1.66 -7.64
N ASP A 79 -18.15 1.83 -6.82
CA ASP A 79 -17.05 2.79 -7.06
C ASP A 79 -15.83 2.15 -7.74
N GLY A 80 -15.94 0.89 -8.16
CA GLY A 80 -14.86 0.07 -8.68
C GLY A 80 -14.08 -0.70 -7.61
N PRO A 81 -13.38 -1.78 -8.00
CA PRO A 81 -12.65 -2.63 -7.08
C PRO A 81 -11.40 -1.92 -6.56
N PRO A 82 -10.97 -2.19 -5.32
CA PRO A 82 -9.74 -1.61 -4.80
C PRO A 82 -8.52 -2.07 -5.61
N ALA A 83 -7.62 -1.14 -5.90
CA ALA A 83 -6.36 -1.45 -6.57
C ALA A 83 -5.27 -1.86 -5.56
N CYS A 84 -4.36 -2.74 -6.00
CA CYS A 84 -3.22 -3.12 -5.17
C CYS A 84 -2.22 -1.95 -5.04
N PRO A 85 -1.78 -1.58 -3.82
CA PRO A 85 -0.79 -0.51 -3.60
C PRO A 85 0.60 -0.77 -4.20
N PHE A 86 0.86 -2.00 -4.66
CA PHE A 86 2.10 -2.42 -5.32
C PHE A 86 1.97 -2.51 -6.85
N GLY A 87 0.78 -2.23 -7.42
CA GLY A 87 0.55 -2.16 -8.86
C GLY A 87 0.30 -3.51 -9.55
N THR A 88 0.26 -4.62 -8.82
CA THR A 88 -0.11 -5.94 -9.38
C THR A 88 -1.61 -6.19 -9.24
N ALA A 89 -2.22 -6.89 -10.20
CA ALA A 89 -3.61 -7.29 -10.09
C ALA A 89 -3.81 -8.37 -9.00
N TYR A 90 -4.98 -8.36 -8.36
CA TYR A 90 -5.41 -9.46 -7.48
C TYR A 90 -5.73 -10.70 -8.31
N THR A 91 -5.35 -11.87 -7.81
CA THR A 91 -5.67 -13.16 -8.43
C THR A 91 -6.55 -13.99 -7.50
N MET A 92 -7.58 -14.61 -8.07
CA MET A 92 -8.45 -15.55 -7.37
C MET A 92 -7.92 -16.96 -7.59
N ASP A 93 -7.85 -17.74 -6.52
CA ASP A 93 -7.60 -19.17 -6.58
C ASP A 93 -8.88 -19.90 -7.00
N SER A 94 -8.86 -20.58 -8.14
CA SER A 94 -10.02 -21.30 -8.70
C SER A 94 -10.51 -22.48 -7.85
N THR A 95 -9.70 -22.94 -6.90
CA THR A 95 -10.04 -24.08 -6.02
C THR A 95 -10.70 -23.62 -4.74
N THR A 96 -10.22 -22.50 -4.18
CA THR A 96 -10.74 -21.95 -2.92
C THR A 96 -11.74 -20.83 -3.12
N HIS A 97 -11.89 -20.34 -4.36
CA HIS A 97 -12.69 -19.16 -4.72
C HIS A 97 -12.31 -17.90 -3.93
N ARG A 98 -11.09 -17.86 -3.36
CA ARG A 98 -10.59 -16.73 -2.58
C ARG A 98 -9.48 -16.01 -3.32
N VAL A 99 -9.44 -14.70 -3.13
CA VAL A 99 -8.28 -13.88 -3.47
C VAL A 99 -7.21 -14.08 -2.42
N LYS A 100 -5.99 -14.34 -2.87
CA LYS A 100 -4.80 -14.39 -2.03
C LYS A 100 -3.97 -13.14 -2.24
N ALA A 101 -3.13 -12.81 -1.26
CA ALA A 101 -2.11 -11.80 -1.48
C ALA A 101 -1.21 -12.27 -2.62
N SER A 102 -1.04 -11.44 -3.65
CA SER A 102 0.06 -11.67 -4.59
C SER A 102 1.33 -11.70 -3.76
N GLU A 103 2.18 -12.71 -3.95
CA GLU A 103 3.45 -12.81 -3.24
C GLU A 103 4.34 -11.64 -3.66
N HIS A 104 4.19 -10.52 -2.94
CA HIS A 104 5.09 -9.39 -3.02
C HIS A 104 6.35 -9.82 -2.30
N ASN A 105 7.24 -10.50 -3.02
CA ASN A 105 8.55 -10.89 -2.51
C ASN A 105 9.35 -9.60 -2.24
N HIS A 106 9.35 -9.15 -0.99
CA HIS A 106 10.06 -8.00 -0.48
C HIS A 106 10.87 -8.40 0.75
#